data_AF-A0A093ZWU5-F1
#
_entry.id   AF-A0A093ZWU5-F1
#
_cell.length_a   1.000
_cell.length_b   1.000
_cell.length_c   1.000
_cell.angle_alpha   90.00
_cell.angle_beta   90.00
_cell.angle_gamma   90.00
#
_symmetry.space_group_name_H-M   'P 1'
#
loop_
_entity.id
_entity.type
_entity.pdbx_description
1 polymer ?
#
loop_
_entity_poly.entity_id
_entity_poly.type
_entity_poly.pdbx_seq_one_letter_code
_entity_poly.pdbx_strand_id
1 'polypeptide(L)'
;MSSSIPLEIGETLQSLSINRNPSPTHDINPSTAASEKVPVTVDETTLDAESYSSSLAGSDIDDDEEYSYSIVRPARRRQSLPPLPDLRFEQSYLASIAGAETYQMVAYITIRDQVILPLLQGTLWTLALQGWRHWNRGTKLSGKNAGARIRRWWWRVNNWPLDQSASSIIRSASKDKKLAFKTKEFYEMQQTVDMFFAAPPLTRSLTALTFGLSISYYAGFIPGLAGWMYFHYTYFLKFPPQLWRIATCFMLTGPRFGILMDPYYMYIYGNKCETGSSKFTKPGDFFFYLVFVCLGLLGINHAFFGEAPILTSALYTAFAYTATQDEGGMTRIFILDIPTRAVPLALCFMTFIGTQSVQATLVQGTGIVVAHLYDFLTRLYPKFGGGVNILVTPTFVRRWFEPKVVSVSHKSHGTSYQPAAQPAAASGSAAPGGVLPESWKSRGSGHRLGGE
;
A
#
# COMPACT_ATOMS: atom_id res chain seq x y z
N MET A 1 64.45 42.82 -56.00
CA MET A 1 63.16 42.68 -56.70
C MET A 1 62.88 41.20 -56.90
N SER A 2 61.89 40.65 -56.19
CA SER A 2 61.00 39.55 -56.62
C SER A 2 60.41 38.86 -55.38
N SER A 3 59.09 39.03 -55.16
CA SER A 3 58.18 38.02 -54.54
C SER A 3 56.86 38.58 -53.97
N SER A 4 56.39 39.79 -54.31
CA SER A 4 55.04 40.24 -53.88
C SER A 4 53.93 40.02 -54.92
N ILE A 5 54.27 39.80 -56.20
CA ILE A 5 53.29 39.66 -57.28
C ILE A 5 52.35 38.45 -57.09
N PRO A 6 52.82 37.25 -56.67
CA PRO A 6 51.92 36.12 -56.47
C PRO A 6 50.93 36.32 -55.31
N LEU A 7 51.36 37.03 -54.26
CA LEU A 7 50.53 37.31 -53.09
C LEU A 7 49.45 38.36 -53.43
N GLU A 8 49.82 39.40 -54.17
CA GLU A 8 48.92 40.47 -54.60
C GLU A 8 47.88 39.96 -55.62
N ILE A 9 48.25 39.00 -56.49
CA ILE A 9 47.30 38.29 -57.37
C ILE A 9 46.36 37.39 -56.56
N GLY A 10 46.86 36.72 -55.52
CA GLY A 10 46.05 35.91 -54.61
C GLY A 10 45.00 36.75 -53.87
N GLU A 11 45.41 37.89 -53.32
CA GLU A 11 44.51 38.81 -52.60
C GLU A 11 43.50 39.48 -53.54
N THR A 12 43.91 39.90 -54.75
CA THR A 12 42.98 40.49 -55.71
C THR A 12 41.95 39.46 -56.20
N LEU A 13 42.36 38.21 -56.48
CA LEU A 13 41.41 37.14 -56.80
C LEU A 13 40.48 36.81 -55.62
N GLN A 14 41.00 36.79 -54.39
CA GLN A 14 40.17 36.56 -53.21
C GLN A 14 39.17 37.70 -53.00
N SER A 15 39.59 38.95 -53.17
CA SER A 15 38.72 40.12 -53.04
C SER A 15 37.65 40.22 -54.14
N LEU A 16 37.93 39.71 -55.34
CA LEU A 16 36.97 39.59 -56.44
C LEU A 16 35.95 38.46 -56.22
N SER A 17 36.32 37.42 -55.45
CA SER A 17 35.42 36.31 -55.12
C SER A 17 34.37 36.65 -54.05
N ILE A 18 34.52 37.78 -53.35
CA ILE A 18 33.59 38.22 -52.31
C ILE A 18 32.32 38.79 -52.98
N ASN A 19 31.19 38.11 -52.82
CA ASN A 19 29.91 38.62 -53.24
C ASN A 19 29.53 39.84 -52.37
N ARG A 20 29.51 41.04 -52.96
CA ARG A 20 29.25 42.29 -52.24
C ARG A 20 27.78 42.51 -51.88
N ASN A 21 26.86 41.67 -52.39
CA ASN A 21 25.43 41.82 -52.15
C ASN A 21 24.79 40.47 -51.81
N PRO A 22 25.05 39.94 -50.59
CA PRO A 22 24.51 38.64 -50.17
C PRO A 22 22.99 38.69 -50.02
N SER A 23 22.30 37.63 -50.44
CA SER A 23 20.85 37.52 -50.29
C SER A 23 20.50 36.94 -48.91
N PRO A 24 19.63 37.60 -48.10
CA PRO A 24 19.23 37.09 -46.79
C PRO A 24 18.50 35.74 -46.82
N THR A 25 17.96 35.34 -47.98
CA THR A 25 17.23 34.08 -48.14
C THR A 25 18.13 32.88 -48.43
N HIS A 26 19.34 33.10 -48.92
CA HIS A 26 20.24 32.03 -49.38
C HIS A 26 21.59 32.03 -48.67
N ASP A 27 22.12 33.21 -48.30
CA ASP A 27 23.50 33.35 -47.80
C ASP A 27 23.57 33.47 -46.27
N ILE A 28 22.46 33.21 -45.56
CA ILE A 28 22.46 33.05 -44.10
C ILE A 28 23.07 31.69 -43.75
N ASN A 29 23.99 31.69 -42.78
CA ASN A 29 24.50 30.46 -42.21
C ASN A 29 23.34 29.64 -41.61
N PRO A 30 23.31 28.31 -41.81
CA PRO A 30 22.30 27.49 -41.14
C PRO A 30 22.41 27.72 -39.63
N SER A 31 21.28 27.87 -38.94
CA SER A 31 21.26 28.09 -37.50
C SER A 31 22.04 26.97 -36.81
N THR A 32 23.21 27.27 -36.27
CA THR A 32 24.00 26.32 -35.48
C THR A 32 23.45 26.30 -34.05
N ALA A 33 23.72 25.24 -33.30
CA ALA A 33 23.22 25.08 -31.92
C ALA A 33 23.62 26.23 -30.96
N ALA A 34 24.57 27.10 -31.35
CA ALA A 34 24.98 28.28 -30.60
C ALA A 34 24.13 29.55 -30.87
N SER A 35 23.24 29.52 -31.86
CA SER A 35 22.43 30.70 -32.27
C SER A 35 21.10 30.82 -31.53
N GLU A 36 20.61 29.77 -30.87
CA GLU A 36 19.38 29.79 -30.07
C GLU A 36 19.69 30.14 -28.60
N LYS A 37 19.28 31.33 -28.15
CA LYS A 37 19.38 31.71 -26.73
C LYS A 37 18.26 31.01 -25.94
N VAL A 38 18.62 30.00 -25.15
CA VAL A 38 17.68 29.29 -24.27
C VAL A 38 17.75 29.88 -22.86
N PRO A 39 16.61 30.22 -22.22
CA PRO A 39 16.62 30.62 -20.82
C PRO A 39 17.00 29.43 -19.93
N VAL A 40 18.03 29.61 -19.11
CA VAL A 40 18.59 28.61 -18.20
C VAL A 40 18.49 29.13 -16.76
N THR A 41 18.09 28.26 -15.84
CA THR A 41 18.12 28.50 -14.38
C THR A 41 19.32 27.80 -13.77
N VAL A 42 20.09 28.50 -12.94
CA VAL A 42 21.27 27.98 -12.23
C VAL A 42 20.83 27.61 -10.82
N ASP A 43 20.86 26.33 -10.46
CA ASP A 43 20.64 25.87 -9.08
C ASP A 43 22.01 25.76 -8.39
N GLU A 44 22.26 26.63 -7.41
CA GLU A 44 23.44 26.57 -6.54
C GLU A 44 23.18 25.52 -5.46
N THR A 45 23.72 24.32 -5.65
CA THR A 45 23.61 23.25 -4.65
C THR A 45 24.75 23.39 -3.66
N THR A 46 24.49 24.02 -2.51
CA THR A 46 25.35 23.90 -1.34
C THR A 46 25.25 22.46 -0.83
N LEU A 47 26.17 21.62 -1.28
CA LEU A 47 26.31 20.27 -0.78
C LEU A 47 26.97 20.33 0.61
N ASP A 48 26.17 20.07 1.64
CA ASP A 48 26.65 19.84 3.00
C ASP A 48 27.68 18.69 2.97
N ALA A 49 28.91 19.03 3.35
CA ALA A 49 30.12 18.23 3.20
C ALA A 49 30.24 17.08 4.23
N GLU A 50 29.29 16.15 4.30
CA GLU A 50 29.36 15.00 5.23
C GLU A 50 29.12 13.60 4.61
N SER A 51 29.17 13.44 3.28
CA SER A 51 28.74 12.15 2.67
C SER A 51 29.77 11.40 1.81
N TYR A 52 31.05 11.77 1.73
CA TYR A 52 32.06 10.93 1.06
C TYR A 52 33.47 11.17 1.62
N SER A 53 33.77 10.60 2.78
CA SER A 53 35.15 10.33 3.21
C SER A 53 35.26 8.86 3.62
N SER A 54 35.48 8.01 2.63
CA SER A 54 35.87 6.61 2.81
C SER A 54 36.36 6.05 1.47
N SER A 55 37.50 6.56 0.98
CA SER A 55 38.50 5.81 0.22
C SER A 55 39.39 6.76 -0.60
N LEU A 56 40.50 7.20 -0.02
CA LEU A 56 41.84 7.21 -0.61
C LEU A 56 42.73 8.06 0.31
N ALA A 57 43.58 7.39 1.09
CA ALA A 57 44.68 8.04 1.78
C ALA A 57 45.94 7.91 0.90
N GLY A 58 46.57 9.05 0.61
CA GLY A 58 47.94 9.11 0.10
C GLY A 58 48.10 9.88 -1.21
N SER A 59 48.30 11.19 -1.12
CA SER A 59 49.42 11.92 -1.74
C SER A 59 49.25 13.42 -1.52
N ASP A 60 50.30 14.04 -1.02
CA ASP A 60 50.44 15.49 -0.86
C ASP A 60 50.40 16.17 -2.25
N ILE A 61 49.44 17.06 -2.46
CA ILE A 61 49.44 18.03 -3.57
C ILE A 61 48.90 19.35 -3.02
N ASP A 62 49.65 20.42 -3.29
CA ASP A 62 49.42 21.81 -2.89
C ASP A 62 48.05 22.36 -3.29
N ASP A 63 47.62 23.35 -2.51
CA ASP A 63 46.40 24.16 -2.63
C ASP A 63 46.18 24.78 -4.02
N ASP A 64 44.91 25.17 -4.23
CA ASP A 64 44.35 26.02 -5.29
C ASP A 64 43.76 25.30 -6.52
N GLU A 65 42.55 24.72 -6.38
CA GLU A 65 41.49 24.82 -7.40
C GLU A 65 40.14 24.30 -6.86
N GLU A 66 39.30 25.21 -6.38
CA GLU A 66 37.91 24.94 -6.01
C GLU A 66 37.05 24.76 -7.29
N TYR A 67 36.87 23.52 -7.74
CA TYR A 67 35.99 23.20 -8.86
C TYR A 67 34.51 23.22 -8.45
N SER A 68 33.84 24.35 -8.66
CA SER A 68 32.37 24.44 -8.58
C SER A 68 31.71 23.83 -9.82
N TYR A 69 31.19 22.61 -9.69
CA TYR A 69 30.44 21.94 -10.77
C TYR A 69 28.99 22.48 -10.85
N SER A 70 28.76 23.51 -11.67
CA SER A 70 27.41 23.96 -11.99
C SER A 70 26.77 23.05 -13.05
N ILE A 71 25.81 22.20 -12.64
CA ILE A 71 25.06 21.34 -13.56
C ILE A 71 23.89 22.15 -14.16
N VAL A 72 24.10 22.68 -15.36
CA VAL A 72 23.06 23.35 -16.15
C VAL A 72 22.02 22.33 -16.64
N ARG A 73 20.76 22.46 -16.20
CA ARG A 73 19.63 21.65 -16.70
C ARG A 73 18.74 22.47 -17.63
N PRO A 74 18.40 21.99 -18.84
CA PRO A 74 17.51 22.70 -19.76
C PRO A 74 16.08 22.78 -19.20
N ALA A 75 15.48 23.98 -19.22
CA ALA A 75 14.09 24.18 -18.82
C ALA A 75 13.13 23.45 -19.79
N ARG A 76 12.18 22.69 -19.23
CA ARG A 76 11.28 21.83 -20.01
C ARG A 76 10.26 22.67 -20.80
N ARG A 77 10.40 22.75 -22.13
CA ARG A 77 9.42 23.40 -23.04
C ARG A 77 8.05 22.71 -22.91
N ARG A 78 6.97 23.45 -22.63
CA ARG A 78 5.60 22.95 -22.84
C ARG A 78 5.33 22.93 -24.35
N GLN A 79 4.98 21.76 -24.89
CA GLN A 79 4.55 21.62 -26.27
C GLN A 79 3.22 22.37 -26.46
N SER A 80 3.17 23.37 -27.34
CA SER A 80 1.90 23.94 -27.80
C SER A 80 1.20 22.90 -28.68
N LEU A 81 0.03 22.45 -28.26
CA LEU A 81 -0.77 21.49 -29.01
C LEU A 81 -1.11 22.06 -30.41
N PRO A 82 -1.16 21.22 -31.46
CA PRO A 82 -1.73 21.63 -32.75
C PRO A 82 -3.19 22.07 -32.57
N PRO A 83 -3.75 22.94 -33.44
CA PRO A 83 -5.14 23.34 -33.35
C PRO A 83 -6.01 22.08 -33.33
N LEU A 84 -6.82 21.96 -32.29
CA LEU A 84 -7.65 20.78 -32.04
C LEU A 84 -8.62 20.60 -33.22
N PRO A 85 -8.80 19.37 -33.73
CA PRO A 85 -9.88 19.06 -34.65
C PRO A 85 -11.20 19.50 -34.03
N ASP A 86 -12.07 20.17 -34.80
CA ASP A 86 -13.34 20.69 -34.30
C ASP A 86 -14.26 19.52 -33.88
N LEU A 87 -14.31 19.27 -32.57
CA LEU A 87 -15.06 18.20 -31.89
C LEU A 87 -16.45 18.67 -31.46
N ARG A 88 -17.04 19.62 -32.18
CA ARG A 88 -18.42 20.03 -31.90
C ARG A 88 -19.36 18.98 -32.48
N PHE A 89 -19.63 17.94 -31.68
CA PHE A 89 -20.59 16.84 -31.90
C PHE A 89 -21.97 17.29 -32.41
N GLU A 90 -22.28 18.58 -32.32
CA GLU A 90 -23.46 19.20 -32.88
C GLU A 90 -23.57 19.00 -34.39
N GLN A 91 -22.50 19.15 -35.19
CA GLN A 91 -22.63 19.01 -36.66
C GLN A 91 -22.87 17.55 -37.09
N SER A 92 -22.21 16.58 -36.44
CA SER A 92 -22.45 15.15 -36.69
C SER A 92 -23.83 14.70 -36.21
N TYR A 93 -24.32 15.28 -35.11
CA TYR A 93 -25.65 14.99 -34.58
C TYR A 93 -26.74 15.60 -35.47
N LEU A 94 -26.56 16.84 -35.93
CA LEU A 94 -27.44 17.51 -36.89
C LEU A 94 -27.52 16.74 -38.23
N ALA A 95 -26.40 16.19 -38.70
CA ALA A 95 -26.38 15.32 -39.88
C ALA A 95 -27.11 13.98 -39.68
N SER A 96 -27.09 13.43 -38.46
CA SER A 96 -27.79 12.18 -38.10
C SER A 96 -29.32 12.37 -37.98
N ILE A 97 -29.77 13.55 -37.53
CA ILE A 97 -31.20 13.87 -37.41
C ILE A 97 -31.82 14.48 -38.68
N ALA A 98 -31.03 14.81 -39.70
CA ALA A 98 -31.49 15.45 -40.93
C ALA A 98 -32.50 14.61 -41.75
N GLY A 99 -32.57 13.29 -41.52
CA GLY A 99 -33.52 12.37 -42.17
C GLY A 99 -34.66 11.89 -41.27
N ALA A 100 -34.87 12.46 -40.09
CA ALA A 100 -35.85 11.97 -39.12
C ALA A 100 -37.21 12.67 -39.23
N GLU A 101 -38.21 11.97 -39.79
CA GLU A 101 -39.57 12.51 -40.00
C GLU A 101 -40.48 12.48 -38.76
N THR A 102 -40.06 11.84 -37.64
CA THR A 102 -40.91 11.68 -36.44
C THR A 102 -40.09 11.71 -35.14
N TYR A 103 -40.63 12.31 -34.08
CA TYR A 103 -39.98 12.44 -32.76
C TYR A 103 -39.54 11.12 -32.12
N GLN A 104 -40.26 10.02 -32.39
CA GLN A 104 -39.88 8.68 -31.93
C GLN A 104 -38.59 8.17 -32.60
N MET A 105 -38.34 8.57 -33.85
CA MET A 105 -37.12 8.20 -34.58
C MET A 105 -35.91 8.98 -34.06
N VAL A 106 -36.10 10.25 -33.70
CA VAL A 106 -35.06 11.07 -33.04
C VAL A 106 -34.70 10.50 -31.66
N ALA A 107 -35.70 10.07 -30.88
CA ALA A 107 -35.49 9.40 -29.60
C ALA A 107 -34.75 8.05 -29.76
N TYR A 108 -35.06 7.29 -30.81
CA TYR A 108 -34.36 6.04 -31.10
C TYR A 108 -32.91 6.26 -31.53
N ILE A 109 -32.66 7.24 -32.42
CA ILE A 109 -31.31 7.59 -32.89
C ILE A 109 -30.44 8.07 -31.72
N THR A 110 -30.98 8.91 -30.84
CA THR A 110 -30.26 9.39 -29.65
C THR A 110 -29.91 8.26 -28.68
N ILE A 111 -30.84 7.36 -28.37
CA ILE A 111 -30.57 6.21 -27.49
C ILE A 111 -29.56 5.26 -28.13
N ARG A 112 -29.68 5.01 -29.45
CA ARG A 112 -28.73 4.18 -30.20
C ARG A 112 -27.32 4.75 -30.14
N ASP A 113 -27.15 6.04 -30.43
CA ASP A 113 -25.84 6.65 -30.62
C ASP A 113 -25.19 7.13 -29.32
N GLN A 114 -25.97 7.57 -28.32
CA GLN A 114 -25.44 8.07 -27.05
C GLN A 114 -25.30 6.98 -25.97
N VAL A 115 -26.09 5.91 -26.07
CA VAL A 115 -26.13 4.87 -25.02
C VAL A 115 -25.66 3.53 -25.57
N ILE A 116 -26.30 3.02 -26.64
CA ILE A 116 -26.09 1.64 -27.08
C ILE A 116 -24.74 1.45 -27.79
N LEU A 117 -24.39 2.31 -28.75
CA LEU A 117 -23.14 2.20 -29.51
C LEU A 117 -21.89 2.39 -28.65
N PRO A 118 -21.81 3.36 -27.71
CA PRO A 118 -20.65 3.50 -26.81
C PRO A 118 -20.52 2.31 -25.85
N LEU A 119 -21.64 1.79 -25.33
CA LEU A 119 -21.65 0.60 -24.47
C LEU A 119 -21.23 -0.66 -25.24
N LEU A 120 -21.73 -0.87 -26.45
CA LEU A 120 -21.32 -1.99 -27.29
C LEU A 120 -19.85 -1.89 -27.73
N GLN A 121 -19.39 -0.70 -28.13
CA GLN A 121 -18.00 -0.48 -28.49
C GLN A 121 -17.07 -0.72 -27.29
N GLY A 122 -17.42 -0.20 -26.10
CA GLY A 122 -16.66 -0.39 -24.87
C GLY A 122 -16.62 -1.85 -24.40
N THR A 123 -17.77 -2.54 -24.43
CA THR A 123 -17.89 -3.95 -24.04
C THR A 123 -17.21 -4.89 -25.02
N LEU A 124 -17.38 -4.69 -26.34
CA LEU A 124 -16.69 -5.47 -27.37
C LEU A 124 -15.18 -5.22 -27.34
N TRP A 125 -14.72 -3.98 -27.14
CA TRP A 125 -13.29 -3.68 -27.05
C TRP A 125 -12.67 -4.26 -25.77
N THR A 126 -13.36 -4.18 -24.64
CA THR A 126 -12.88 -4.80 -23.39
C THR A 126 -12.88 -6.32 -23.46
N LEU A 127 -13.89 -6.95 -24.07
CA LEU A 127 -13.91 -8.39 -24.34
C LEU A 127 -12.85 -8.81 -25.37
N ALA A 128 -12.60 -8.02 -26.40
CA ALA A 128 -11.54 -8.27 -27.37
C ALA A 128 -10.16 -8.15 -26.72
N LEU A 129 -9.93 -7.14 -25.87
CA LEU A 129 -8.70 -7.00 -25.10
C LEU A 129 -8.53 -8.11 -24.05
N GLN A 130 -9.61 -8.52 -23.38
CA GLN A 130 -9.57 -9.65 -22.45
C GLN A 130 -9.34 -10.97 -23.18
N GLY A 131 -9.99 -11.19 -24.32
CA GLY A 131 -9.79 -12.33 -25.21
C GLY A 131 -8.36 -12.36 -25.76
N TRP A 132 -7.83 -11.23 -26.21
CA TRP A 132 -6.45 -11.09 -26.66
C TRP A 132 -5.46 -11.33 -25.52
N ARG A 133 -5.70 -10.79 -24.32
CA ARG A 133 -4.87 -11.04 -23.13
C ARG A 133 -4.94 -12.48 -22.65
N HIS A 134 -6.11 -13.12 -22.73
CA HIS A 134 -6.31 -14.52 -22.40
C HIS A 134 -5.61 -15.43 -23.42
N TRP A 135 -5.76 -15.13 -24.71
CA TRP A 135 -5.03 -15.77 -25.80
C TRP A 135 -3.52 -15.58 -25.61
N ASN A 136 -3.05 -14.37 -25.30
CA ASN A 136 -1.63 -14.10 -25.03
C ASN A 136 -1.10 -14.73 -23.73
N ARG A 137 -1.97 -15.02 -22.75
CA ARG A 137 -1.62 -15.80 -21.56
C ARG A 137 -1.52 -17.28 -21.90
N GLY A 138 -2.43 -17.82 -22.72
CA GLY A 138 -2.40 -19.20 -23.20
C GLY A 138 -1.24 -19.51 -24.16
N THR A 139 -0.82 -18.53 -24.97
CA THR A 139 0.30 -18.71 -25.94
C THR A 139 1.69 -18.53 -25.33
N LYS A 140 1.80 -18.08 -24.07
CA LYS A 140 3.06 -18.08 -23.29
C LYS A 140 3.38 -19.43 -22.64
N LEU A 141 2.41 -20.36 -22.61
CA LEU A 141 2.52 -21.61 -21.85
C LEU A 141 2.66 -22.88 -22.71
N SER A 142 2.67 -22.77 -24.05
CA SER A 142 2.99 -23.89 -24.94
C SER A 142 3.93 -23.43 -26.05
N GLY A 143 5.18 -23.88 -26.03
CA GLY A 143 6.18 -23.62 -27.08
C GLY A 143 5.87 -24.25 -28.45
N LYS A 144 4.60 -24.55 -28.75
CA LYS A 144 4.11 -25.15 -30.01
C LYS A 144 3.16 -24.19 -30.74
N ASN A 145 3.58 -22.95 -30.96
CA ASN A 145 2.72 -21.93 -31.57
C ASN A 145 2.53 -22.13 -33.09
N ALA A 146 1.37 -21.74 -33.63
CA ALA A 146 1.06 -21.70 -35.06
C ALA A 146 2.11 -20.86 -35.85
N GLY A 147 2.62 -19.78 -35.26
CA GLY A 147 3.74 -19.01 -35.82
C GLY A 147 5.05 -19.81 -35.95
N ALA A 148 5.33 -20.76 -35.04
CA ALA A 148 6.46 -21.68 -35.18
C ALA A 148 6.21 -22.78 -36.24
N ARG A 149 4.95 -23.09 -36.56
CA ARG A 149 4.61 -23.99 -37.69
C ARG A 149 4.71 -23.25 -39.03
N ILE A 150 4.23 -22.02 -39.10
CA ILE A 150 4.36 -21.13 -40.29
C ILE A 150 5.84 -20.84 -40.58
N ARG A 151 6.62 -20.51 -39.56
CA ARG A 151 8.07 -20.28 -39.70
C ARG A 151 8.84 -21.54 -40.11
N ARG A 152 8.50 -22.70 -39.54
CA ARG A 152 9.09 -24.00 -39.96
C ARG A 152 8.66 -24.40 -41.38
N TRP A 153 7.44 -24.08 -41.77
CA TRP A 153 6.94 -24.28 -43.13
C TRP A 153 7.70 -23.37 -44.11
N TRP A 154 7.85 -22.08 -43.80
CA TRP A 154 8.61 -21.12 -44.60
C TRP A 154 10.10 -21.51 -44.76
N TRP A 155 10.74 -21.92 -43.68
CA TRP A 155 12.12 -22.42 -43.72
C TRP A 155 12.28 -23.71 -44.52
N ARG A 156 11.26 -24.59 -44.51
CA ARG A 156 11.23 -25.81 -45.32
C ARG A 156 11.01 -25.52 -46.80
N VAL A 157 10.23 -24.49 -47.14
CA VAL A 157 9.97 -24.09 -48.53
C VAL A 157 11.19 -23.40 -49.15
N ASN A 158 12.00 -22.67 -48.36
CA ASN A 158 13.16 -21.92 -48.87
C ASN A 158 14.53 -22.58 -48.64
N ASN A 159 14.63 -23.83 -48.13
CA ASN A 159 15.89 -24.56 -47.89
C ASN A 159 16.97 -23.76 -47.13
N TRP A 160 16.59 -23.01 -46.10
CA TRP A 160 17.56 -22.28 -45.28
C TRP A 160 18.30 -23.27 -44.34
N PRO A 161 19.65 -23.29 -44.30
CA PRO A 161 20.40 -24.15 -43.40
C PRO A 161 20.17 -23.71 -41.95
N LEU A 162 19.64 -24.61 -41.12
CA LEU A 162 19.48 -24.39 -39.68
C LEU A 162 20.82 -24.62 -39.00
N ASP A 163 21.51 -23.54 -38.63
CA ASP A 163 22.72 -23.60 -37.83
C ASP A 163 22.43 -24.26 -36.47
N GLN A 164 23.17 -25.34 -36.16
CA GLN A 164 23.07 -26.05 -34.88
C GLN A 164 23.43 -25.13 -33.70
N SER A 165 24.25 -24.09 -33.91
CA SER A 165 24.60 -23.09 -32.89
C SER A 165 23.41 -22.23 -32.47
N ALA A 166 22.46 -21.94 -33.38
CA ALA A 166 21.24 -21.21 -33.02
C ALA A 166 20.38 -22.01 -32.02
N SER A 167 20.42 -23.35 -32.08
CA SER A 167 19.65 -24.20 -31.18
C SER A 167 20.22 -24.28 -29.75
N SER A 168 21.54 -24.09 -29.57
CA SER A 168 22.17 -23.99 -28.25
C SER A 168 21.95 -22.61 -27.64
N ILE A 169 22.05 -21.54 -28.44
CA ILE A 169 21.77 -20.16 -28.03
C ILE A 169 20.29 -19.98 -27.61
N ILE A 170 19.35 -20.59 -28.34
CA ILE A 170 17.93 -20.56 -27.94
C ILE A 170 17.71 -21.34 -26.63
N ARG A 171 18.46 -22.42 -26.37
CA ARG A 171 18.39 -23.18 -25.13
C ARG A 171 18.99 -22.43 -23.94
N SER A 172 20.11 -21.72 -24.11
CA SER A 172 20.68 -20.86 -23.07
C SER A 172 19.77 -19.67 -22.78
N ALA A 173 19.31 -18.95 -23.81
CA ALA A 173 18.38 -17.83 -23.63
C ALA A 173 17.04 -18.24 -22.99
N SER A 174 16.57 -19.47 -23.22
CA SER A 174 15.39 -20.04 -22.54
C SER A 174 15.67 -20.36 -21.07
N LYS A 175 16.86 -20.90 -20.75
CA LYS A 175 17.32 -21.10 -19.37
C LYS A 175 17.45 -19.77 -18.62
N ASP A 176 18.00 -18.73 -19.25
CA ASP A 176 18.16 -17.41 -18.66
C ASP A 176 16.80 -16.75 -18.39
N LYS A 177 15.83 -16.89 -19.30
CA LYS A 177 14.46 -16.42 -19.07
C LYS A 177 13.77 -17.17 -17.93
N LYS A 178 13.97 -18.50 -17.84
CA LYS A 178 13.43 -19.30 -16.73
C LYS A 178 14.08 -18.94 -15.39
N LEU A 179 15.39 -18.66 -15.40
CA LEU A 179 16.12 -18.19 -14.24
C LEU A 179 15.63 -16.80 -13.80
N ALA A 180 15.57 -15.84 -14.72
CA ALA A 180 15.07 -14.49 -14.45
C ALA A 180 13.63 -14.50 -13.93
N PHE A 181 12.76 -15.36 -14.48
CA PHE A 181 11.40 -15.55 -13.98
C PHE A 181 11.37 -16.11 -12.56
N LYS A 182 12.12 -17.18 -12.29
CA LYS A 182 12.21 -17.79 -10.95
C LYS A 182 12.80 -16.80 -9.93
N THR A 183 13.79 -16.01 -10.33
CA THR A 183 14.39 -14.95 -9.51
C THR A 183 13.38 -13.84 -9.23
N LYS A 184 12.59 -13.42 -10.23
CA LYS A 184 11.51 -12.43 -10.04
C LYS A 184 10.44 -12.95 -9.08
N GLU A 185 9.96 -14.18 -9.26
CA GLU A 185 9.02 -14.82 -8.34
C GLU A 185 9.60 -14.89 -6.92
N PHE A 186 10.88 -15.24 -6.79
CA PHE A 186 11.55 -15.27 -5.49
C PHE A 186 11.60 -13.88 -4.83
N TYR A 187 11.96 -12.82 -5.57
CA TYR A 187 11.95 -11.46 -5.04
C TYR A 187 10.55 -10.96 -4.70
N GLU A 188 9.54 -11.26 -5.52
CA GLU A 188 8.14 -10.93 -5.23
C GLU A 188 7.67 -11.65 -3.96
N MET A 189 8.00 -12.94 -3.82
CA MET A 189 7.69 -13.71 -2.61
C MET A 189 8.41 -13.13 -1.39
N GLN A 190 9.70 -12.83 -1.50
CA GLN A 190 10.47 -12.20 -0.42
C GLN A 190 9.87 -10.85 -0.01
N GLN A 191 9.52 -10.01 -0.98
CA GLN A 191 8.87 -8.72 -0.72
C GLN A 191 7.52 -8.89 -0.01
N THR A 192 6.70 -9.87 -0.41
CA THR A 192 5.43 -10.13 0.27
C THR A 192 5.62 -10.65 1.71
N VAL A 193 6.64 -11.47 1.93
CA VAL A 193 7.02 -11.97 3.26
C VAL A 193 7.51 -10.83 4.14
N ASP A 194 8.38 -9.97 3.62
CA ASP A 194 8.90 -8.80 4.33
C ASP A 194 7.76 -7.83 4.65
N MET A 195 6.84 -7.60 3.71
CA MET A 195 5.64 -6.77 3.94
C MET A 195 4.72 -7.38 4.99
N PHE A 196 4.53 -8.71 4.99
CA PHE A 196 3.78 -9.40 6.03
C PHE A 196 4.45 -9.22 7.38
N PHE A 197 5.76 -9.43 7.48
CA PHE A 197 6.47 -9.30 8.75
C PHE A 197 6.61 -7.85 9.25
N ALA A 198 6.60 -6.88 8.34
CA ALA A 198 6.54 -5.46 8.67
C ALA A 198 5.17 -5.01 9.20
N ALA A 199 4.10 -5.75 8.91
CA ALA A 199 2.78 -5.44 9.43
C ALA A 199 2.71 -5.61 10.96
N PRO A 200 1.85 -4.85 11.65
CA PRO A 200 1.79 -4.85 13.11
C PRO A 200 1.46 -6.24 13.66
N PRO A 201 2.14 -6.68 14.74
CA PRO A 201 2.14 -8.07 15.15
C PRO A 201 0.75 -8.61 15.51
N LEU A 202 -0.11 -7.81 16.15
CA LEU A 202 -1.43 -8.26 16.60
C LEU A 202 -2.40 -8.36 15.43
N THR A 203 -2.51 -7.29 14.63
CA THR A 203 -3.36 -7.26 13.44
C THR A 203 -2.95 -8.32 12.43
N ARG A 204 -1.63 -8.51 12.23
CA ARG A 204 -1.08 -9.52 11.33
C ARG A 204 -1.48 -10.93 11.76
N SER A 205 -1.19 -11.28 13.01
CA SER A 205 -1.45 -12.64 13.52
C SER A 205 -2.95 -12.94 13.54
N LEU A 206 -3.78 -12.00 13.98
CA LEU A 206 -5.24 -12.13 13.98
C LEU A 206 -5.80 -12.34 12.56
N THR A 207 -5.41 -11.49 11.61
CA THR A 207 -5.84 -11.61 10.20
C THR A 207 -5.38 -12.90 9.56
N ALA A 208 -4.11 -13.29 9.75
CA ALA A 208 -3.56 -14.52 9.20
C ALA A 208 -4.28 -15.76 9.72
N LEU A 209 -4.55 -15.81 11.04
CA LEU A 209 -5.30 -16.89 11.66
C LEU A 209 -6.73 -16.95 11.14
N THR A 210 -7.44 -15.83 11.10
CA THR A 210 -8.82 -15.76 10.61
C THR A 210 -8.93 -16.20 9.15
N PHE A 211 -8.00 -15.76 8.29
CA PHE A 211 -7.97 -16.18 6.89
C PHE A 211 -7.64 -17.67 6.74
N GLY A 212 -6.61 -18.16 7.43
CA GLY A 212 -6.19 -19.57 7.38
C GLY A 212 -7.25 -20.54 7.90
N LEU A 213 -7.90 -20.21 9.03
CA LEU A 213 -8.98 -21.01 9.60
C LEU A 213 -10.22 -21.00 8.69
N SER A 214 -10.55 -19.85 8.10
CA SER A 214 -11.67 -19.75 7.16
C SER A 214 -11.43 -20.57 5.90
N ILE A 215 -10.24 -20.51 5.30
CA ILE A 215 -9.90 -21.36 4.15
C ILE A 215 -9.99 -22.83 4.55
N SER A 216 -9.43 -23.21 5.70
CA SER A 216 -9.44 -24.60 6.16
C SER A 216 -10.85 -25.13 6.36
N TYR A 217 -11.77 -24.28 6.85
CA TYR A 217 -13.18 -24.59 6.97
C TYR A 217 -13.85 -24.76 5.59
N TYR A 218 -13.78 -23.74 4.73
CA TYR A 218 -14.51 -23.72 3.46
C TYR A 218 -13.93 -24.66 2.40
N ALA A 219 -12.63 -24.98 2.46
CA ALA A 219 -11.99 -25.99 1.63
C ALA A 219 -12.29 -27.42 2.10
N GLY A 220 -12.92 -27.59 3.28
CA GLY A 220 -13.27 -28.90 3.82
C GLY A 220 -12.07 -29.73 4.30
N PHE A 221 -10.92 -29.10 4.58
CA PHE A 221 -9.72 -29.81 5.05
C PHE A 221 -9.94 -30.46 6.42
N ILE A 222 -10.75 -29.84 7.28
CA ILE A 222 -11.03 -30.33 8.63
C ILE A 222 -12.54 -30.44 8.83
N PRO A 223 -13.12 -31.65 8.74
CA PRO A 223 -14.53 -31.88 9.04
C PRO A 223 -14.85 -31.48 10.48
N GLY A 224 -15.92 -30.70 10.68
CA GLY A 224 -16.36 -30.29 12.03
C GLY A 224 -15.65 -29.08 12.63
N LEU A 225 -14.74 -28.42 11.91
CA LEU A 225 -14.01 -27.23 12.39
C LEU A 225 -14.94 -26.11 12.86
N ALA A 226 -16.03 -25.83 12.13
CA ALA A 226 -17.07 -24.89 12.55
C ALA A 226 -17.64 -25.22 13.94
N GLY A 227 -17.87 -26.50 14.21
CA GLY A 227 -18.36 -26.99 15.49
C GLY A 227 -17.40 -26.72 16.64
N TRP A 228 -16.11 -26.51 16.40
CA TRP A 228 -15.11 -26.12 17.41
C TRP A 228 -14.93 -24.60 17.55
N MET A 229 -15.34 -23.84 16.53
CA MET A 229 -15.16 -22.39 16.49
C MET A 229 -16.34 -21.61 17.07
N TYR A 230 -17.57 -22.13 16.92
CA TYR A 230 -18.76 -21.42 17.38
C TYR A 230 -18.78 -21.19 18.89
N PHE A 231 -19.15 -19.98 19.27
CA PHE A 231 -19.37 -19.65 20.68
C PHE A 231 -20.77 -20.08 21.11
N HIS A 232 -20.83 -20.80 22.24
CA HIS A 232 -22.08 -21.08 22.93
C HIS A 232 -21.80 -21.28 24.41
N TYR A 233 -22.57 -20.61 25.27
CA TYR A 233 -22.30 -20.48 26.70
C TYR A 233 -22.34 -21.81 27.45
N THR A 234 -23.17 -22.78 27.01
CA THR A 234 -23.25 -24.09 27.67
C THR A 234 -21.96 -24.90 27.63
N TYR A 235 -21.06 -24.66 26.65
CA TYR A 235 -19.77 -25.34 26.59
C TYR A 235 -18.73 -24.77 27.54
N PHE A 236 -19.01 -23.63 28.17
CA PHE A 236 -18.12 -23.02 29.15
C PHE A 236 -18.05 -23.84 30.45
N LEU A 237 -19.20 -24.36 30.90
CA LEU A 237 -19.32 -25.18 32.12
C LEU A 237 -19.28 -26.69 31.85
N LYS A 238 -19.13 -27.11 30.58
CA LYS A 238 -19.00 -28.53 30.21
C LYS A 238 -17.58 -29.00 30.53
N PHE A 239 -17.43 -30.20 31.08
CA PHE A 239 -16.11 -30.79 31.35
C PHE A 239 -15.70 -31.74 30.22
N PRO A 240 -14.51 -31.58 29.59
CA PRO A 240 -13.51 -30.53 29.80
C PRO A 240 -13.94 -29.16 29.20
N PRO A 241 -13.57 -28.02 29.84
CA PRO A 241 -14.03 -26.69 29.44
C PRO A 241 -13.42 -26.26 28.11
N GLN A 242 -14.28 -25.84 27.17
CA GLN A 242 -13.86 -25.49 25.80
C GLN A 242 -13.57 -24.00 25.67
N LEU A 243 -12.59 -23.52 26.46
CA LEU A 243 -12.29 -22.09 26.61
C LEU A 243 -11.83 -21.42 25.32
N TRP A 244 -11.23 -22.15 24.38
CA TRP A 244 -10.77 -21.60 23.11
C TRP A 244 -11.89 -20.94 22.28
N ARG A 245 -13.15 -21.34 22.51
CA ARG A 245 -14.33 -20.79 21.81
C ARG A 245 -14.52 -19.29 21.98
N ILE A 246 -14.05 -18.73 23.10
CA ILE A 246 -14.10 -17.29 23.33
C ILE A 246 -13.20 -16.51 22.37
N ALA A 247 -12.17 -17.16 21.82
CA ALA A 247 -11.26 -16.56 20.86
C ALA A 247 -11.60 -16.97 19.43
N THR A 248 -11.89 -18.25 19.19
CA THR A 248 -12.09 -18.78 17.83
C THR A 248 -13.37 -18.28 17.15
N CYS A 249 -14.38 -17.83 17.91
CA CYS A 249 -15.63 -17.28 17.35
C CYS A 249 -15.43 -15.95 16.60
N PHE A 250 -14.29 -15.29 16.79
CA PHE A 250 -13.87 -14.09 16.05
C PHE A 250 -13.00 -14.41 14.83
N MET A 251 -12.67 -15.68 14.59
CA MET A 251 -11.71 -16.12 13.58
C MET A 251 -12.35 -16.84 12.39
N LEU A 252 -13.68 -16.77 12.24
CA LEU A 252 -14.40 -17.38 11.12
C LEU A 252 -15.10 -16.32 10.29
N THR A 253 -14.77 -16.24 9.01
CA THR A 253 -15.33 -15.25 8.07
C THR A 253 -16.66 -15.73 7.48
N GLY A 254 -17.36 -14.82 6.79
CA GLY A 254 -18.49 -15.17 5.94
C GLY A 254 -18.09 -15.93 4.67
N PRO A 255 -19.03 -16.67 4.03
CA PRO A 255 -18.72 -17.47 2.85
C PRO A 255 -18.48 -16.62 1.59
N ARG A 256 -17.95 -17.26 0.54
CA ARG A 256 -17.74 -16.68 -0.80
C ARG A 256 -16.81 -15.47 -0.75
N PHE A 257 -17.35 -14.27 -0.94
CA PHE A 257 -16.59 -13.02 -0.95
C PHE A 257 -16.13 -12.61 0.46
N GLY A 258 -16.86 -13.01 1.51
CA GLY A 258 -16.51 -12.72 2.91
C GLY A 258 -15.15 -13.30 3.32
N ILE A 259 -14.74 -14.43 2.73
CA ILE A 259 -13.46 -15.09 3.00
C ILE A 259 -12.28 -14.15 2.75
N LEU A 260 -12.40 -13.28 1.74
CA LEU A 260 -11.37 -12.30 1.42
C LEU A 260 -11.64 -10.95 2.08
N MET A 261 -12.89 -10.49 2.08
CA MET A 261 -13.22 -9.14 2.51
C MET A 261 -13.21 -8.96 4.02
N ASP A 262 -13.67 -9.94 4.80
CA ASP A 262 -13.70 -9.81 6.25
C ASP A 262 -12.27 -9.70 6.83
N PRO A 263 -11.29 -10.53 6.43
CA PRO A 263 -9.90 -10.35 6.85
C PRO A 263 -9.29 -9.08 6.28
N TYR A 264 -9.67 -8.64 5.08
CA TYR A 264 -9.20 -7.38 4.50
C TYR A 264 -9.64 -6.17 5.34
N TYR A 265 -10.92 -6.08 5.72
CA TYR A 265 -11.41 -5.02 6.60
C TYR A 265 -10.78 -5.12 7.99
N MET A 266 -10.68 -6.33 8.53
CA MET A 266 -10.01 -6.55 9.82
C MET A 266 -8.56 -6.07 9.79
N TYR A 267 -7.82 -6.35 8.71
CA TYR A 267 -6.45 -5.91 8.52
C TYR A 267 -6.35 -4.40 8.38
N ILE A 268 -7.09 -3.77 7.48
CA ILE A 268 -6.96 -2.33 7.23
C ILE A 268 -7.32 -1.52 8.47
N TYR A 269 -8.44 -1.83 9.13
CA TYR A 269 -8.87 -1.08 10.29
C TYR A 269 -8.10 -1.45 11.56
N GLY A 270 -7.72 -2.72 11.72
CA GLY A 270 -6.82 -3.14 12.80
C GLY A 270 -5.45 -2.48 12.69
N ASN A 271 -4.88 -2.45 11.50
CA ASN A 271 -3.59 -1.81 11.22
C ASN A 271 -3.65 -0.31 11.53
N LYS A 272 -4.72 0.37 11.10
CA LYS A 272 -4.97 1.78 11.46
C LYS A 272 -5.07 1.99 12.97
N CYS A 273 -5.71 1.08 13.70
CA CYS A 273 -5.75 1.18 15.17
C CYS A 273 -4.36 1.01 15.78
N GLU A 274 -3.64 -0.05 15.41
CA GLU A 274 -2.35 -0.44 16.01
C GLU A 274 -1.19 0.51 15.66
N THR A 275 -1.22 1.17 14.49
CA THR A 275 -0.13 2.07 14.03
C THR A 275 -0.53 3.54 13.90
N GLY A 276 -1.79 3.81 13.57
CA GLY A 276 -2.23 5.13 13.11
C GLY A 276 -3.04 5.92 14.11
N SER A 277 -3.52 5.30 15.20
CA SER A 277 -4.39 5.99 16.15
C SER A 277 -3.58 6.64 17.28
N SER A 278 -3.87 7.91 17.56
CA SER A 278 -3.35 8.59 18.76
C SER A 278 -3.87 7.98 20.07
N LYS A 279 -4.82 7.03 19.98
CA LYS A 279 -5.43 6.30 21.11
C LYS A 279 -4.53 5.20 21.65
N PHE A 280 -3.73 4.58 20.79
CA PHE A 280 -2.89 3.45 21.18
C PHE A 280 -1.43 3.80 20.90
N THR A 281 -0.67 4.12 21.96
CA THR A 281 0.76 4.48 21.83
C THR A 281 1.65 3.24 21.72
N LYS A 282 1.24 2.14 22.37
CA LYS A 282 1.99 0.88 22.39
C LYS A 282 1.13 -0.27 21.86
N PRO A 283 1.72 -1.31 21.24
CA PRO A 283 0.97 -2.49 20.81
C PRO A 283 0.21 -3.18 21.97
N GLY A 284 0.74 -3.10 23.19
CA GLY A 284 0.06 -3.61 24.39
C GLY A 284 -1.25 -2.88 24.73
N ASP A 285 -1.39 -1.61 24.38
CA ASP A 285 -2.64 -0.86 24.58
C ASP A 285 -3.71 -1.33 23.57
N PHE A 286 -3.31 -1.57 22.32
CA PHE A 286 -4.20 -2.16 21.30
C PHE A 286 -4.61 -3.59 21.67
N PHE A 287 -3.72 -4.41 22.24
CA PHE A 287 -4.07 -5.74 22.74
C PHE A 287 -5.12 -5.69 23.85
N PHE A 288 -4.96 -4.77 24.81
CA PHE A 288 -5.94 -4.61 25.89
C PHE A 288 -7.30 -4.16 25.36
N TYR A 289 -7.31 -3.23 24.39
CA TYR A 289 -8.51 -2.86 23.65
C TYR A 289 -9.14 -4.07 22.94
N LEU A 290 -8.36 -4.88 22.23
CA LEU A 290 -8.82 -6.09 21.56
C LEU A 290 -9.53 -7.04 22.53
N VAL A 291 -8.91 -7.31 23.69
CA VAL A 291 -9.49 -8.17 24.73
C VAL A 291 -10.79 -7.56 25.28
N PHE A 292 -10.81 -6.26 25.57
CA PHE A 292 -12.01 -5.57 26.03
C PHE A 292 -13.15 -5.68 25.01
N VAL A 293 -12.86 -5.44 23.73
CA VAL A 293 -13.86 -5.53 22.66
C VAL A 293 -14.37 -6.95 22.51
N CYS A 294 -13.50 -7.96 22.50
CA CYS A 294 -13.92 -9.36 22.41
C CYS A 294 -14.82 -9.75 23.59
N LEU A 295 -14.46 -9.40 24.82
CA LEU A 295 -15.28 -9.69 26.01
C LEU A 295 -16.60 -8.91 26.01
N GLY A 296 -16.57 -7.62 25.66
CA GLY A 296 -17.76 -6.79 25.54
C GLY A 296 -18.72 -7.30 24.47
N LEU A 297 -18.20 -7.76 23.33
CA LEU A 297 -18.99 -8.38 22.26
C LEU A 297 -19.65 -9.68 22.71
N LEU A 298 -18.94 -10.55 23.44
CA LEU A 298 -19.54 -11.76 24.00
C LEU A 298 -20.67 -11.43 24.98
N GLY A 299 -20.44 -10.46 25.88
CA GLY A 299 -21.42 -10.04 26.89
C GLY A 299 -22.67 -9.41 26.27
N ILE A 300 -22.50 -8.44 25.37
CA ILE A 300 -23.63 -7.73 24.75
C ILE A 300 -24.45 -8.67 23.85
N ASN A 301 -23.80 -9.53 23.07
CA ASN A 301 -24.52 -10.42 22.18
C ASN A 301 -25.26 -11.52 22.95
N HIS A 302 -24.70 -11.99 24.06
CA HIS A 302 -25.43 -12.89 24.96
C HIS A 302 -26.64 -12.20 25.60
N ALA A 303 -26.50 -10.96 26.07
CA ALA A 303 -27.57 -10.22 26.74
C ALA A 303 -28.75 -9.86 25.81
N PHE A 304 -28.47 -9.45 24.57
CA PHE A 304 -29.50 -8.97 23.64
C PHE A 304 -30.03 -10.02 22.67
N PHE A 305 -29.18 -10.93 22.18
CA PHE A 305 -29.53 -11.89 21.14
C PHE A 305 -29.53 -13.34 21.65
N GLY A 306 -29.10 -13.58 22.89
CA GLY A 306 -28.94 -14.91 23.48
C GLY A 306 -27.76 -15.68 22.90
N GLU A 307 -27.78 -15.89 21.58
CA GLU A 307 -26.81 -16.69 20.84
C GLU A 307 -26.33 -15.94 19.58
N ALA A 308 -25.02 -15.69 19.53
CA ALA A 308 -24.32 -15.22 18.34
C ALA A 308 -23.11 -16.15 18.11
N PRO A 309 -23.17 -17.09 17.15
CA PRO A 309 -22.16 -18.14 17.02
C PRO A 309 -20.82 -17.63 16.47
N ILE A 310 -20.83 -16.55 15.69
CA ILE A 310 -19.67 -15.94 15.04
C ILE A 310 -19.75 -14.43 15.23
N LEU A 311 -18.64 -13.81 15.64
CA LEU A 311 -18.56 -12.39 15.97
C LEU A 311 -17.47 -11.63 15.18
N THR A 312 -16.90 -12.27 14.16
CA THR A 312 -15.86 -11.68 13.29
C THR A 312 -16.31 -10.36 12.66
N SER A 313 -17.57 -10.28 12.19
CA SER A 313 -18.11 -9.06 11.59
C SER A 313 -18.20 -7.91 12.56
N ALA A 314 -18.66 -8.18 13.79
CA ALA A 314 -18.72 -7.20 14.85
C ALA A 314 -17.32 -6.71 15.25
N LEU A 315 -16.32 -7.61 15.25
CA LEU A 315 -14.95 -7.27 15.62
C LEU A 315 -14.29 -6.30 14.64
N TYR A 316 -14.31 -6.59 13.33
CA TYR A 316 -13.72 -5.65 12.38
C TYR A 316 -14.50 -4.34 12.28
N THR A 317 -15.82 -4.36 12.54
CA THR A 317 -16.62 -3.12 12.62
C THR A 317 -16.25 -2.29 13.85
N ALA A 318 -15.93 -2.93 14.98
CA ALA A 318 -15.39 -2.23 16.14
C ALA A 318 -14.04 -1.56 15.83
N PHE A 319 -13.15 -2.23 15.09
CA PHE A 319 -11.90 -1.62 14.61
C PHE A 319 -12.17 -0.46 13.66
N ALA A 320 -13.10 -0.64 12.71
CA ALA A 320 -13.47 0.40 11.77
C ALA A 320 -13.97 1.65 12.51
N TYR A 321 -14.85 1.48 13.50
CA TYR A 321 -15.34 2.58 14.33
C TYR A 321 -14.20 3.30 15.05
N THR A 322 -13.35 2.56 15.74
CA THR A 322 -12.25 3.15 16.51
C THR A 322 -11.25 3.89 15.64
N ALA A 323 -10.97 3.36 14.44
CA ALA A 323 -10.06 3.95 13.47
C ALA A 323 -10.64 5.21 12.80
N THR A 324 -11.93 5.22 12.46
CA THR A 324 -12.50 6.30 11.62
C THR A 324 -13.25 7.39 12.37
N GLN A 325 -13.59 7.20 13.65
CA GLN A 325 -14.43 8.15 14.39
C GLN A 325 -13.82 9.56 14.53
N ASP A 326 -12.49 9.65 14.66
CA ASP A 326 -11.78 10.93 14.77
C ASP A 326 -11.33 11.48 13.41
N GLU A 327 -11.34 10.65 12.36
CA GLU A 327 -10.95 11.06 11.02
C GLU A 327 -12.06 11.94 10.40
N GLY A 328 -11.64 13.03 9.76
CA GLY A 328 -12.50 13.81 8.86
C GLY A 328 -12.26 13.40 7.41
N GLY A 329 -13.18 13.76 6.52
CA GLY A 329 -13.03 13.58 5.07
C GLY A 329 -13.85 12.44 4.49
N MET A 330 -13.50 12.06 3.26
CA MET A 330 -14.19 11.04 2.46
C MET A 330 -13.26 9.85 2.23
N THR A 331 -13.78 8.64 2.43
CA THR A 331 -13.12 7.38 2.11
C THR A 331 -13.87 6.67 1.00
N ARG A 332 -13.13 6.22 0.00
CA ARG A 332 -13.69 5.42 -1.09
C ARG A 332 -13.88 3.98 -0.66
N ILE A 333 -15.12 3.52 -0.65
CA ILE A 333 -15.45 2.10 -0.53
C ILE A 333 -15.91 1.61 -1.91
N PHE A 334 -15.13 0.70 -2.50
CA PHE A 334 -15.28 0.27 -3.89
C PHE A 334 -15.28 1.46 -4.86
N ILE A 335 -16.46 1.89 -5.31
CA ILE A 335 -16.67 2.96 -6.31
C ILE A 335 -17.33 4.19 -5.66
N LEU A 336 -17.83 4.07 -4.43
CA LEU A 336 -18.58 5.11 -3.74
C LEU A 336 -17.70 5.86 -2.75
N ASP A 337 -17.74 7.18 -2.81
CA ASP A 337 -17.07 8.05 -1.84
C ASP A 337 -18.05 8.32 -0.68
N ILE A 338 -17.72 7.83 0.50
CA ILE A 338 -18.54 8.00 1.70
C ILE A 338 -17.76 8.77 2.78
N PRO A 339 -18.44 9.49 3.69
CA PRO A 339 -17.76 10.11 4.82
C PRO A 339 -17.02 9.06 5.65
N THR A 340 -15.77 9.32 6.02
CA THR A 340 -14.92 8.37 6.76
C THR A 340 -15.57 7.92 8.08
N ARG A 341 -16.28 8.84 8.76
CA ARG A 341 -17.04 8.54 9.99
C ARG A 341 -18.23 7.59 9.77
N ALA A 342 -18.77 7.53 8.56
CA ALA A 342 -19.90 6.67 8.21
C ALA A 342 -19.46 5.26 7.78
N VAL A 343 -18.15 5.00 7.68
CA VAL A 343 -17.59 3.69 7.29
C VAL A 343 -18.14 2.51 8.10
N PRO A 344 -18.23 2.54 9.45
CA PRO A 344 -18.73 1.40 10.22
C PRO A 344 -20.19 1.09 9.93
N LEU A 345 -21.00 2.14 9.70
CA LEU A 345 -22.40 2.01 9.30
C LEU A 345 -22.51 1.46 7.87
N ALA A 346 -21.64 1.91 6.96
CA ALA A 346 -21.57 1.37 5.60
C ALA A 346 -21.19 -0.12 5.59
N LEU A 347 -20.28 -0.57 6.46
CA LEU A 347 -19.96 -1.99 6.65
C LEU A 347 -21.18 -2.80 7.12
N CYS A 348 -21.94 -2.27 8.08
CA CYS A 348 -23.19 -2.90 8.53
C CYS A 348 -24.22 -3.00 7.40
N PHE A 349 -24.35 -1.94 6.60
CA PHE A 349 -25.23 -1.92 5.43
C PHE A 349 -24.79 -2.92 4.34
N MET A 350 -23.49 -3.06 4.10
CA MET A 350 -22.95 -4.07 3.18
C MET A 350 -23.26 -5.49 3.65
N THR A 351 -23.15 -5.79 4.94
CA THR A 351 -23.54 -7.10 5.49
C THR A 351 -25.04 -7.33 5.39
N PHE A 352 -25.86 -6.29 5.58
CA PHE A 352 -27.30 -6.37 5.37
C PHE A 352 -27.61 -6.78 3.92
N ILE A 353 -26.97 -6.14 2.94
CA ILE A 353 -27.14 -6.47 1.52
C ILE A 353 -26.62 -7.88 1.20
N GLY A 354 -25.43 -8.23 1.68
CA GLY A 354 -24.77 -9.50 1.34
C GLY A 354 -25.40 -10.73 2.00
N THR A 355 -25.85 -10.59 3.25
CA THR A 355 -26.42 -11.70 4.04
C THR A 355 -27.94 -11.72 3.98
N GLN A 356 -28.58 -10.59 3.62
CA GLN A 356 -30.03 -10.40 3.65
C GLN A 356 -30.64 -10.73 5.02
N SER A 357 -29.89 -10.49 6.10
CA SER A 357 -30.29 -10.82 7.47
C SER A 357 -30.15 -9.59 8.37
N VAL A 358 -31.29 -9.15 8.91
CA VAL A 358 -31.34 -8.05 9.89
C VAL A 358 -30.57 -8.43 11.15
N GLN A 359 -30.71 -9.67 11.63
CA GLN A 359 -30.03 -10.13 12.85
C GLN A 359 -28.50 -10.08 12.68
N ALA A 360 -27.97 -10.54 11.55
CA ALA A 360 -26.53 -10.50 11.29
C ALA A 360 -25.99 -9.05 11.29
N THR A 361 -26.77 -8.12 10.74
CA THR A 361 -26.45 -6.68 10.74
C THR A 361 -26.51 -6.09 12.15
N LEU A 362 -27.51 -6.45 12.96
CA LEU A 362 -27.62 -5.99 14.33
C LEU A 362 -26.48 -6.51 15.20
N VAL A 363 -26.12 -7.79 15.06
CA VAL A 363 -24.96 -8.41 15.70
C VAL A 363 -23.68 -7.66 15.30
N GLN A 364 -23.48 -7.36 14.01
CA GLN A 364 -22.34 -6.55 13.57
C GLN A 364 -22.35 -5.13 14.16
N GLY A 365 -23.53 -4.52 14.26
CA GLY A 365 -23.75 -3.21 14.86
C GLY A 365 -23.35 -3.14 16.34
N THR A 366 -23.40 -4.27 17.07
CA THR A 366 -22.88 -4.32 18.45
C THR A 366 -21.40 -3.96 18.53
N GLY A 367 -20.63 -4.16 17.46
CA GLY A 367 -19.24 -3.70 17.36
C GLY A 367 -19.08 -2.20 17.52
N ILE A 368 -20.02 -1.41 16.95
CA ILE A 368 -20.04 0.05 17.09
C ILE A 368 -20.30 0.41 18.55
N VAL A 369 -21.29 -0.24 19.18
CA VAL A 369 -21.67 0.03 20.58
C VAL A 369 -20.52 -0.27 21.53
N VAL A 370 -19.89 -1.43 21.39
CA VAL A 370 -18.78 -1.84 22.28
C VAL A 370 -17.54 -0.98 22.07
N ALA A 371 -17.21 -0.62 20.82
CA ALA A 371 -16.11 0.29 20.53
C ALA A 371 -16.37 1.70 21.09
N HIS A 372 -17.60 2.19 20.97
CA HIS A 372 -18.00 3.46 21.56
C HIS A 372 -17.95 3.42 23.09
N LEU A 373 -18.36 2.31 23.73
CA LEU A 373 -18.23 2.12 25.17
C LEU A 373 -16.76 2.20 25.62
N TYR A 374 -15.84 1.59 24.88
CA TYR A 374 -14.41 1.69 25.19
C TYR A 374 -13.90 3.14 25.10
N ASP A 375 -14.24 3.85 24.00
CA ASP A 375 -13.84 5.26 23.84
C ASP A 375 -14.48 6.15 24.92
N PHE A 376 -15.72 5.84 25.32
CA PHE A 376 -16.39 6.53 26.42
C PHE A 376 -15.63 6.38 27.73
N LEU A 377 -15.28 5.15 28.12
CA LEU A 377 -14.62 4.85 29.39
C LEU A 377 -13.17 5.34 29.46
N THR A 378 -12.48 5.40 28.32
CA THR A 378 -11.06 5.79 28.24
C THR A 378 -10.85 7.27 27.97
N ARG A 379 -11.73 7.90 27.19
CA ARG A 379 -11.55 9.26 26.66
C ARG A 379 -12.66 10.22 27.04
N LEU A 380 -13.93 9.90 26.77
CA LEU A 380 -15.00 10.89 26.96
C LEU A 380 -15.27 11.15 28.44
N TYR A 381 -15.39 10.08 29.24
CA TYR A 381 -15.67 10.20 30.67
C TYR A 381 -14.58 10.98 31.42
N PRO A 382 -13.27 10.73 31.20
CA PRO A 382 -12.22 11.55 31.82
C PRO A 382 -12.18 13.00 31.31
N LYS A 383 -12.36 13.22 30.01
CA LYS A 383 -12.23 14.57 29.40
C LYS A 383 -13.38 15.50 29.75
N PHE A 384 -14.61 14.99 29.79
CA PHE A 384 -15.81 15.81 29.98
C PHE A 384 -16.48 15.61 31.33
N GLY A 385 -16.35 14.42 31.94
CA GLY A 385 -16.94 14.09 33.23
C GLY A 385 -16.05 14.39 34.43
N GLY A 386 -14.84 14.92 34.23
CA GLY A 386 -13.86 15.18 35.30
C GLY A 386 -13.32 13.92 35.99
N GLY A 387 -13.54 12.75 35.39
CA GLY A 387 -13.11 11.45 35.94
C GLY A 387 -11.67 11.07 35.62
N VAL A 388 -11.20 9.99 36.24
CA VAL A 388 -9.93 9.33 35.85
C VAL A 388 -10.18 8.36 34.70
N ASN A 389 -9.15 8.08 33.89
CA ASN A 389 -9.23 6.99 32.91
C ASN A 389 -9.46 5.67 33.64
N ILE A 390 -10.64 5.07 33.47
CA ILE A 390 -11.06 3.85 34.17
C ILE A 390 -10.32 2.62 33.62
N LEU A 391 -10.06 2.63 32.31
CA LEU A 391 -9.47 1.50 31.58
C LEU A 391 -8.01 1.81 31.25
N VAL A 392 -7.16 1.75 32.27
CA VAL A 392 -5.71 1.84 32.10
C VAL A 392 -5.14 0.46 31.81
N THR A 393 -4.40 0.32 30.70
CA THR A 393 -3.72 -0.92 30.34
C THR A 393 -2.81 -1.37 31.48
N PRO A 394 -3.00 -2.58 32.03
CA PRO A 394 -2.14 -3.08 33.09
C PRO A 394 -0.68 -3.15 32.65
N THR A 395 0.24 -2.85 33.57
CA THR A 395 1.68 -2.81 33.29
C THR A 395 2.22 -4.16 32.82
N PHE A 396 1.67 -5.28 33.30
CA PHE A 396 2.09 -6.61 32.85
C PHE A 396 1.75 -6.86 31.37
N VAL A 397 0.62 -6.34 30.86
CA VAL A 397 0.23 -6.45 29.44
C VAL A 397 1.18 -5.66 28.58
N ARG A 398 1.52 -4.43 29.01
CA ARG A 398 2.50 -3.59 28.31
C ARG A 398 3.86 -4.28 28.20
N ARG A 399 4.31 -4.95 29.26
CA ARG A 399 5.58 -5.68 29.30
C ARG A 399 5.65 -6.85 28.30
N TRP A 400 4.52 -7.47 27.92
CA TRP A 400 4.53 -8.53 26.90
C TRP A 400 4.86 -8.02 25.50
N PHE A 401 4.59 -6.74 25.23
CA PHE A 401 4.75 -6.12 23.91
C PHE A 401 5.81 -5.02 23.88
N GLU A 402 6.42 -4.68 25.02
CA GLU A 402 7.56 -3.77 25.06
C GLU A 402 8.78 -4.44 24.44
N PRO A 403 9.44 -3.79 23.46
CA PRO A 403 10.74 -4.27 23.01
C PRO A 403 11.66 -4.29 24.21
N LYS A 404 12.38 -5.40 24.43
CA LYS A 404 13.49 -5.44 25.37
C LYS A 404 14.61 -4.55 24.81
N VAL A 405 14.49 -3.25 25.00
CA VAL A 405 15.52 -2.30 24.58
C VAL A 405 16.69 -2.49 25.52
N VAL A 406 17.79 -3.02 24.98
CA VAL A 406 19.11 -2.91 25.62
C VAL A 406 19.42 -1.41 25.61
N SER A 407 19.35 -0.76 26.77
CA SER A 407 19.71 0.64 26.87
C SER A 407 21.21 0.77 26.63
N VAL A 408 21.60 1.24 25.44
CA VAL A 408 22.98 1.59 25.14
C VAL A 408 23.20 2.99 25.68
N SER A 409 23.89 3.08 26.82
CA SER A 409 24.34 4.36 27.35
C SER A 409 25.70 4.66 26.72
N HIS A 410 25.74 5.69 25.88
CA HIS A 410 26.99 6.23 25.36
C HIS A 410 27.62 7.11 26.45
N LYS A 411 28.76 6.67 27.00
CA LYS A 411 29.59 7.49 27.88
C LYS A 411 30.67 8.16 27.04
N SER A 412 31.16 9.30 27.54
CA SER A 412 32.23 10.09 26.90
C SER A 412 33.48 9.26 26.52
N HIS A 413 33.75 8.16 27.24
CA HIS A 413 34.85 7.23 26.96
C HIS A 413 34.34 5.78 26.94
N GLY A 414 33.40 5.47 26.04
CA GLY A 414 33.01 4.09 25.71
C GLY A 414 31.50 3.82 25.71
N THR A 415 31.11 2.74 25.05
CA THR A 415 29.74 2.22 25.02
C THR A 415 29.58 1.11 26.04
N SER A 416 28.76 1.31 27.06
CA SER A 416 28.38 0.23 27.98
C SER A 416 27.04 -0.37 27.56
N TYR A 417 27.05 -1.66 27.21
CA TYR A 417 25.83 -2.43 27.03
C TYR A 417 25.34 -2.91 28.39
N GLN A 418 24.31 -2.26 28.93
CA GLN A 418 23.67 -2.75 30.13
C GLN A 418 22.61 -3.77 29.70
N PRO A 419 22.71 -5.06 30.09
CA PRO A 419 21.62 -6.01 29.83
C PRO A 419 20.35 -5.40 30.43
N ALA A 420 19.23 -5.49 29.69
CA ALA A 420 17.95 -4.91 30.07
C ALA A 420 17.73 -5.13 31.56
N ALA A 421 17.89 -4.07 32.35
CA ALA A 421 17.88 -4.19 33.79
C ALA A 421 16.56 -4.87 34.16
N GLN A 422 16.63 -6.01 34.83
CA GLN A 422 15.45 -6.59 35.46
C GLN A 422 14.90 -5.48 36.33
N PRO A 423 13.71 -4.92 36.05
CA PRO A 423 13.21 -3.83 36.85
C PRO A 423 13.14 -4.37 38.26
N ALA A 424 13.82 -3.71 39.20
CA ALA A 424 13.59 -3.93 40.63
C ALA A 424 12.08 -4.09 40.80
N ALA A 425 11.65 -5.22 41.37
CA ALA A 425 10.25 -5.57 41.52
C ALA A 425 9.52 -4.30 41.95
N ALA A 426 8.71 -3.75 41.04
CA ALA A 426 7.99 -2.54 41.32
C ALA A 426 7.19 -2.81 42.58
N SER A 427 7.60 -2.17 43.67
CA SER A 427 6.80 -2.00 44.86
C SER A 427 5.40 -1.64 44.40
N GLY A 428 4.42 -2.37 44.94
CA GLY A 428 3.04 -2.46 44.44
C GLY A 428 2.52 -1.13 43.90
N SER A 429 2.05 -1.17 42.66
CA SER A 429 1.28 -0.09 42.07
C SER A 429 0.19 0.35 43.03
N ALA A 430 0.31 1.60 43.46
CA ALA A 430 -0.66 2.34 44.23
C ALA A 430 -2.06 2.18 43.60
N ALA A 431 -2.96 1.52 44.32
CA ALA A 431 -4.38 1.83 44.22
C ALA A 431 -4.59 3.21 44.89
N PRO A 432 -5.36 4.13 44.29
CA PRO A 432 -5.75 5.35 44.98
C PRO A 432 -6.74 4.96 46.10
N GLY A 433 -6.23 4.79 47.33
CA GLY A 433 -7.06 4.41 48.49
C GLY A 433 -6.39 3.55 49.57
N GLY A 434 -5.06 3.33 49.54
CA GLY A 434 -4.36 2.54 50.55
C GLY A 434 -4.20 3.25 51.90
N VAL A 435 -4.67 2.61 52.97
CA VAL A 435 -4.70 3.07 54.39
C VAL A 435 -3.35 3.07 55.13
N LEU A 436 -2.22 3.12 54.43
CA LEU A 436 -0.90 3.02 55.09
C LEU A 436 -0.23 4.40 55.32
N PRO A 437 0.38 4.64 56.51
CA PRO A 437 1.05 5.90 56.82
C PRO A 437 2.21 6.26 55.88
N GLU A 438 2.36 7.54 55.57
CA GLU A 438 3.37 8.09 54.64
C GLU A 438 4.82 7.77 55.03
N SER A 439 5.08 7.57 56.32
CA SER A 439 6.42 7.29 56.86
C SER A 439 7.02 5.96 56.42
N TRP A 440 6.19 5.02 55.92
CA TRP A 440 6.65 3.74 55.41
C TRP A 440 6.97 3.77 53.91
N LYS A 441 6.64 4.85 53.21
CA LYS A 441 6.86 5.00 51.75
C LYS A 441 8.29 5.44 51.38
N SER A 442 9.08 5.96 52.33
CA SER A 442 10.41 6.55 52.06
C SER A 442 11.60 5.66 52.38
N ARG A 443 11.41 4.42 52.86
CA ARG A 443 12.54 3.51 53.12
C ARG A 443 13.03 2.89 51.81
N GLY A 444 14.05 3.51 51.23
CA GLY A 444 14.75 2.99 50.05
C GLY A 444 15.36 1.60 50.29
N SER A 445 15.43 0.79 49.24
CA SER A 445 16.04 -0.54 49.29
C SER A 445 17.55 -0.42 49.55
N GLY A 446 17.97 -0.85 50.75
CA GLY A 446 19.38 -0.84 51.15
C GLY A 446 20.25 -1.61 50.16
N HIS A 447 21.28 -0.95 49.64
CA HIS A 447 22.33 -1.60 48.87
C HIS A 447 23.36 -2.19 49.85
N ARG A 448 23.68 -3.48 49.70
CA ARG A 448 24.81 -4.10 50.41
C ARG A 448 26.08 -3.61 49.71
N LEU A 449 26.91 -2.85 50.43
CA LEU A 449 28.29 -2.63 50.03
C LEU A 449 29.03 -3.96 50.22
N GLY A 450 29.59 -4.49 49.13
CA GLY A 450 30.43 -5.68 49.15
C GLY A 450 31.67 -5.41 50.00
N GLY A 451 32.01 -6.38 50.86
CA GLY A 451 33.21 -6.39 51.65
C GLY A 451 34.45 -6.69 50.82
N GLU A 452 35.59 -6.33 51.40
CA GLU A 452 36.95 -6.63 50.92
C GLU A 452 37.22 -8.12 50.73
#